data_AF-A0A2E2ZH95-F1
#
_entry.id   AF-A0A2E2ZH95-F1
#
_cell.length_a   1.000
_cell.length_b   1.000
_cell.length_c   1.000
_cell.angle_alpha   90.00
_cell.angle_beta   90.00
_cell.angle_gamma   90.00
#
_symmetry.space_group_name_H-M   'P 1'
#
loop_
_entity.id
_entity.type
_entity.pdbx_description
1 polymer ?
#
loop_
_entity_poly.entity_id
_entity_poly.type
_entity_poly.pdbx_seq_one_letter_code
_entity_poly.pdbx_strand_id
1 'polypeptide(L)' 'MAKESLLDRLRSKPTEAPDEEGKLRKELMELRIQHSSGQLKETHKIREIRRSIAQLKTLDNEKKLPEKDDG' A
#
# COMPACT_ATOMS: atom_id res chain seq x y z
N MET A 1 -18.07 13.23 -5.23
CA MET A 1 -16.99 13.48 -4.24
C MET A 1 -15.76 12.73 -4.72
N ALA A 2 -14.65 13.41 -4.98
CA ALA A 2 -13.45 12.79 -5.52
C ALA A 2 -13.00 11.67 -4.57
N LYS A 3 -12.77 10.46 -5.10
CA LYS A 3 -12.10 9.39 -4.35
C LYS A 3 -10.71 9.95 -4.01
N GLU A 4 -10.51 10.36 -2.76
CA GLU A 4 -9.18 10.70 -2.24
C GLU A 4 -8.23 9.56 -2.62
N SER A 5 -7.09 9.91 -3.23
CA SER A 5 -6.11 8.90 -3.56
C SER A 5 -5.56 8.33 -2.25
N LEU A 6 -5.25 7.03 -2.22
CA LEU A 6 -4.66 6.36 -1.06
C LEU A 6 -3.40 7.10 -0.58
N LEU A 7 -2.67 7.71 -1.52
CA LEU A 7 -1.51 8.57 -1.27
C LEU A 7 -1.85 9.86 -0.51
N ASP A 8 -3.01 10.49 -0.77
CA ASP A 8 -3.41 11.72 -0.08
C ASP A 8 -3.78 11.47 1.38
N ARG A 9 -4.40 10.31 1.68
CA ARG A 9 -4.66 9.88 3.06
C ARG A 9 -3.37 9.58 3.82
N LEU A 10 -2.44 8.88 3.19
CA LEU A 10 -1.16 8.52 3.81
C LEU A 10 -0.26 9.72 4.08
N ARG A 11 -0.32 10.76 3.24
CA ARG A 11 0.38 12.03 3.46
C ARG A 11 -0.23 12.85 4.60
N SER A 12 -1.55 12.83 4.78
CA SER A 12 -2.22 13.61 5.83
C SER A 12 -2.16 12.98 7.22
N LYS A 13 -2.01 11.65 7.35
CA LYS A 13 -1.94 10.93 8.63
C LYS A 13 -0.78 9.93 8.71
N PRO A 14 0.42 10.37 9.10
CA PRO A 14 1.61 9.51 9.12
C PRO A 14 1.60 8.43 10.22
N THR A 15 0.80 8.58 11.29
CA THR A 15 0.79 7.67 12.45
C THR A 15 0.06 6.35 12.21
N GLU A 16 -0.77 6.26 11.16
CA GLU A 16 -1.55 5.04 10.81
C GLU A 16 -0.84 4.17 9.74
N ALA A 17 0.28 4.63 9.19
CA ALA A 17 1.00 3.96 8.10
C ALA A 17 1.40 2.48 8.35
N PRO A 18 1.90 2.07 9.54
CA PRO A 18 2.22 0.65 9.77
C PRO A 18 0.97 -0.25 9.83
N ASP A 19 -0.16 0.29 10.30
CA ASP A 19 -1.44 -0.42 10.29
C ASP A 19 -2.01 -0.57 8.88
N GLU A 20 -1.78 0.42 8.01
CA GLU A 20 -2.24 0.36 6.61
C GLU A 20 -1.49 -0.70 5.78
N GLU A 21 -0.18 -0.85 5.96
CA GLU A 21 0.57 -1.93 5.29
C GLU A 21 0.03 -3.31 5.72
N GLY A 22 -0.25 -3.48 7.02
CA GLY A 22 -0.85 -4.71 7.56
C GLY A 22 -2.21 -5.02 6.93
N LYS A 23 -3.08 -4.02 6.81
CA LYS A 23 -4.40 -4.14 6.16
C LYS A 23 -4.27 -4.54 4.69
N LEU A 24 -3.40 -3.87 3.92
CA LEU A 24 -3.19 -4.18 2.50
C LEU A 24 -2.60 -5.58 2.28
N ARG A 25 -1.72 -6.04 3.17
CA ARG A 25 -1.18 -7.42 3.11
C ARG A 25 -2.26 -8.47 3.37
N LYS A 26 -3.18 -8.20 4.31
CA LYS A 26 -4.32 -9.09 4.58
C LYS A 26 -5.26 -9.16 3.38
N GLU A 27 -5.62 -8.00 2.82
CA GLU A 27 -6.45 -7.91 1.61
C GLU A 27 -5.80 -8.61 0.42
N LEU A 28 -4.48 -8.46 0.24
CA LEU A 28 -3.72 -9.19 -0.78
C LEU A 28 -3.80 -10.71 -0.59
N MET A 29 -3.78 -11.21 0.65
CA MET A 29 -3.90 -12.63 0.95
C MET A 29 -5.29 -13.16 0.59
N GLU A 30 -6.34 -12.43 0.96
CA GLU A 30 -7.73 -12.76 0.60
C GLU A 30 -7.92 -12.78 -0.92
N LEU A 31 -7.41 -11.78 -1.65
CA LEU A 31 -7.46 -11.75 -3.11
C LEU A 31 -6.69 -12.91 -3.75
N ARG A 32 -5.55 -13.32 -3.19
CA ARG A 32 -4.79 -14.47 -3.69
C ARG A 32 -5.52 -15.79 -3.48
N ILE A 33 -6.20 -15.94 -2.35
CA ILE A 33 -7.05 -17.10 -2.07
C ILE A 33 -8.21 -17.14 -3.09
N GLN A 34 -8.92 -16.02 -3.28
CA GLN A 34 -9.99 -15.90 -4.27
C GLN A 34 -9.51 -16.13 -5.72
N HIS A 35 -8.29 -15.70 -6.04
CA HIS A 35 -7.69 -15.94 -7.35
C HIS A 35 -7.36 -17.42 -7.54
N SER A 36 -6.79 -18.08 -6.53
CA SER A 36 -6.51 -19.52 -6.58
C SER A 36 -7.78 -20.39 -6.65
N SER A 37 -8.89 -19.93 -6.06
CA SER A 37 -10.19 -20.61 -6.16
C SER A 37 -10.93 -20.34 -7.49
N GLY A 38 -10.38 -19.48 -8.35
CA GLY A 38 -11.00 -19.09 -9.62
C GLY A 38 -12.22 -18.17 -9.47
N GLN A 39 -12.48 -17.66 -8.27
CA GLN A 39 -13.65 -16.82 -7.97
C GLN A 39 -13.36 -15.32 -8.13
N LEU A 40 -12.10 -14.93 -8.28
CA LEU A 40 -11.72 -13.53 -8.42
C LEU A 40 -11.99 -13.00 -9.83
N LYS A 41 -13.04 -12.18 -9.95
CA LYS A 41 -13.38 -11.46 -11.19
C LYS A 41 -12.43 -10.30 -11.49
N GLU A 42 -11.94 -9.64 -10.44
CA GLU A 42 -11.18 -8.38 -10.52
C GLU A 42 -9.68 -8.63 -10.31
N THR A 43 -9.04 -9.37 -11.21
CA THR A 43 -7.61 -9.78 -11.07
C THR A 43 -6.63 -8.61 -11.03
N HIS A 44 -6.99 -7.46 -11.61
CA HIS A 44 -6.18 -6.24 -11.58
C HIS A 44 -5.98 -5.69 -10.16
N LYS A 45 -6.92 -5.94 -9.24
CA LYS A 45 -6.82 -5.49 -7.84
C LYS A 45 -5.58 -6.04 -7.12
N ILE A 46 -5.16 -7.26 -7.45
CA ILE A 46 -3.91 -7.84 -6.93
C ILE A 46 -2.71 -6.95 -7.30
N ARG A 47 -2.67 -6.45 -8.54
CA ARG A 47 -1.60 -5.57 -9.02
C ARG A 47 -1.66 -4.20 -8.34
N GLU A 48 -2.85 -3.64 -8.17
CA GLU A 48 -3.06 -2.36 -7.48
C GLU A 48 -2.60 -2.42 -6.03
N ILE A 49 -3.04 -3.42 -5.26
CA ILE A 49 -2.64 -3.58 -3.86
C ILE A 49 -1.12 -3.78 -3.72
N ARG A 50 -0.50 -4.58 -4.60
CA ARG A 50 0.95 -4.73 -4.62
C ARG A 50 1.67 -3.40 -4.85
N ARG A 51 1.14 -2.53 -5.70
CA ARG A 51 1.70 -1.20 -5.96
C ARG A 51 1.53 -0.29 -4.75
N SER A 52 0.38 -0.30 -4.09
CA SER A 52 0.14 0.47 -2.86
C SER A 52 1.10 0.08 -1.74
N ILE A 53 1.32 -1.23 -1.54
CA ILE A 53 2.31 -1.72 -0.55
C ILE A 53 3.73 -1.26 -0.91
N ALA A 54 4.11 -1.29 -2.19
CA ALA A 54 5.42 -0.81 -2.62
C ALA A 54 5.60 0.70 -2.36
N GLN A 55 4.58 1.52 -2.67
CA GLN A 55 4.60 2.96 -2.42
C GLN A 55 4.71 3.28 -0.92
N LEU A 56 3.96 2.56 -0.08
CA LEU A 56 4.06 2.67 1.37
C LEU A 56 5.47 2.42 1.89
N LYS A 57 6.11 1.34 1.42
CA LYS A 57 7.47 1.01 1.80
C LYS A 57 8.48 2.03 1.32
N THR A 58 8.28 2.59 0.12
CA THR A 58 9.11 3.69 -0.39
C THR A 58 9.01 4.91 0.52
N LEU A 59 7.80 5.33 0.89
CA LEU A 59 7.59 6.46 1.80
C LEU A 59 8.18 6.22 3.19
N ASP A 60 8.07 5.00 3.73
CA ASP A 60 8.68 4.63 5.01
C ASP A 60 10.22 4.67 4.94
N ASN A 61 10.80 4.19 3.84
CA ASN A 61 12.24 4.28 3.58
C ASN A 61 12.71 5.73 3.39
N GLU A 62 11.95 6.56 2.69
CA GLU A 62 12.25 8.00 2.53
C GLU A 62 12.25 8.72 3.87
N LYS A 63 11.32 8.40 4.77
CA LYS A 63 11.30 8.96 6.14
C LYS A 63 12.44 8.44 7.03
N LYS A 64 12.97 7.25 6.73
CA LYS A 64 14.05 6.60 7.48
C LYS A 64 15.44 7.00 7.01
N LEU A 65 15.59 7.46 5.77
CA LEU A 65 16.84 8.08 5.34
C LEU A 65 16.96 9.43 6.06
N PRO A 66 17.92 9.63 6.97
CA PRO A 66 18.31 10.99 7.32
C PRO A 66 18.79 11.65 6.03
N GLU A 67 18.51 12.95 5.88
CA GLU A 67 19.04 13.75 4.78
C GLU A 67 20.50 13.36 4.55
N LYS A 68 20.81 12.93 3.33
CA LYS A 68 22.21 12.83 2.93
C LYS A 68 22.74 14.24 3.00
N ASP A 69 23.48 14.49 4.07
CA ASP A 69 24.41 15.58 4.23
C ASP A 69 25.40 15.44 3.06
N ASP A 70 25.13 16.18 1.98
CA ASP A 70 25.95 16.24 0.79
C ASP A 70 27.17 17.11 1.12
N GLY A 71 28.22 16.47 1.66
CA GLY A 71 29.57 17.03 1.83
C GLY A 71 30.51 16.65 0.69
#